data_AF-A0A431K6G7-F1
#
_entry.id   AF-A0A431K6G7-F1
#
_cell.length_a   1.000
_cell.length_b   1.000
_cell.length_c   1.000
_cell.angle_alpha   90.00
_cell.angle_beta   90.00
_cell.angle_gamma   90.00
#
_symmetry.space_group_name_H-M   'P 1'
#
loop_
_entity.id
_entity.type
_entity.pdbx_description
1 polymer ?
#
loop_
_entity_poly.entity_id
_entity_poly.type
_entity_poly.pdbx_seq_one_letter_code
_entity_poly.pdbx_strand_id
1 'polypeptide(L)'
;VAFMMDDALLYGEMAKAKRPADWIVTVTPQSFEAYGCMLRKDDPGFRKVVDAALAKAMTSGEAEAIYRKWFTQPIPPKGLNLNFPLSDAMQKLYQAPNDKAFE
;
A
#
# COMPACT_ATOMS: atom_id res chain seq x y z
N VAL A 1 5.99 21.74 -13.24
CA VAL A 1 4.73 21.47 -12.51
C VAL A 1 5.02 20.41 -11.46
N ALA A 2 4.44 20.50 -10.27
CA ALA A 2 4.54 19.50 -9.21
C ALA A 2 3.14 19.01 -8.84
N PHE A 3 3.03 17.76 -8.42
CA PHE A 3 1.78 17.13 -8.02
C PHE A 3 2.00 16.41 -6.68
N MET A 4 1.16 16.71 -5.69
CA MET A 4 1.23 16.14 -4.35
C MET A 4 0.08 15.15 -4.17
N MET A 5 0.43 13.93 -3.78
CA MET A 5 -0.50 12.82 -3.50
C MET A 5 0.22 11.75 -2.67
N ASP A 6 -0.48 10.71 -2.20
CA ASP A 6 0.17 9.52 -1.62
C ASP A 6 1.07 8.82 -2.64
N ASP A 7 2.07 8.09 -2.14
CA ASP A 7 3.08 7.44 -2.94
C ASP A 7 2.50 6.40 -3.90
N ALA A 8 1.62 5.50 -3.44
CA ALA A 8 1.01 4.47 -4.27
C ALA A 8 0.29 5.07 -5.50
N LEU A 9 -0.48 6.15 -5.31
CA LEU A 9 -1.10 6.88 -6.41
C LEU A 9 -0.08 7.62 -7.28
N LEU A 10 0.97 8.22 -6.71
CA LEU A 10 2.05 8.85 -7.49
C LEU A 10 2.77 7.83 -8.40
N TYR A 11 3.12 6.65 -7.89
CA TYR A 11 3.69 5.56 -8.69
C TYR A 11 2.70 5.08 -9.76
N GLY A 12 1.40 5.03 -9.43
CA GLY A 12 0.31 4.80 -10.37
C GLY A 12 0.27 5.80 -11.53
N GLU A 13 0.32 7.10 -11.23
CA GLU A 13 0.33 8.17 -12.24
C GLU A 13 1.61 8.16 -13.06
N MET A 14 2.78 7.96 -12.44
CA MET A 14 4.06 7.84 -13.13
C MET A 14 4.05 6.69 -14.13
N ALA A 15 3.53 5.51 -13.77
CA ALA A 15 3.43 4.36 -14.67
C ALA A 15 2.47 4.60 -15.85
N LYS A 16 1.47 5.48 -15.70
CA LYS A 16 0.52 5.86 -16.75
C LYS A 16 0.98 7.02 -17.63
N ALA A 17 2.03 7.74 -17.23
CA ALA A 17 2.50 8.92 -17.94
C ALA A 17 2.98 8.59 -19.37
N LYS A 18 2.89 9.57 -20.29
CA LYS A 18 3.35 9.38 -21.68
C LYS A 18 4.84 9.01 -21.79
N ARG A 19 5.65 9.57 -20.89
CA ARG A 19 7.09 9.31 -20.75
C ARG A 19 7.39 9.12 -19.26
N PRO A 20 7.22 7.91 -18.69
CA PRO A 20 7.42 7.66 -17.26
C PRO A 20 8.82 8.05 -16.76
N ALA A 21 9.84 7.90 -17.62
CA ALA A 21 11.23 8.22 -17.31
C ALA A 21 11.51 9.73 -17.06
N ASP A 22 10.58 10.61 -17.43
CA ASP A 22 10.69 12.05 -17.15
C ASP A 22 10.23 12.41 -15.73
N TRP A 23 9.60 11.48 -15.03
CA TRP A 23 8.97 11.72 -13.73
C TRP A 23 9.73 11.01 -12.61
N ILE A 24 9.68 11.60 -11.43
CA ILE A 24 10.26 11.06 -10.22
C ILE A 24 9.32 11.33 -9.05
N VAL A 25 9.17 10.34 -8.17
CA VAL A 25 8.59 10.52 -6.84
C VAL A 25 9.72 10.98 -5.91
N THR A 26 9.59 12.16 -5.33
CA THR A 26 10.63 12.74 -4.46
C THR A 26 10.63 12.06 -3.08
N VAL A 27 11.77 12.11 -2.39
CA VAL A 27 12.09 11.20 -1.27
C VAL A 27 11.54 11.66 0.08
N THR A 28 11.18 12.93 0.24
CA THR A 28 10.71 13.47 1.52
C THR A 28 9.18 13.59 1.53
N PRO A 29 8.47 12.67 2.19
CA PRO A 29 7.02 12.78 2.35
C PRO A 29 6.67 13.94 3.30
N GLN A 30 5.46 14.48 3.14
CA GLN A 30 4.92 15.51 4.05
C GLN A 30 4.15 14.89 5.23
N SER A 31 3.66 13.66 5.08
CA SER A 31 2.90 12.90 6.06
C SER A 31 3.14 11.39 5.88
N PHE A 32 2.83 10.61 6.92
CA PHE A 32 2.69 9.16 6.82
C PHE A 32 1.24 8.80 7.11
N GLU A 33 0.61 8.04 6.22
CA GLU A 33 -0.82 7.75 6.28
C GLU A 33 -1.05 6.25 6.19
N ALA A 34 -1.76 5.69 7.18
CA ALA A 34 -2.05 4.27 7.24
C ALA A 34 -3.40 3.96 6.56
N TYR A 35 -3.38 3.08 5.56
CA TYR A 35 -4.62 2.59 4.94
C TYR A 35 -5.20 1.45 5.77
N GLY A 36 -6.50 1.51 6.04
CA GLY A 36 -7.22 0.50 6.81
C GLY A 36 -8.62 0.25 6.25
N CYS A 37 -9.15 -0.94 6.50
CA CYS A 37 -10.56 -1.24 6.22
C CYS A 37 -11.44 -0.49 7.22
N MET A 38 -12.21 0.50 6.76
CA MET A 38 -13.11 1.26 7.62
C MET A 38 -14.36 0.44 7.97
N LEU A 39 -14.72 0.45 9.25
CA LEU A 39 -15.83 -0.31 9.82
C LEU A 39 -16.77 0.63 10.58
N ARG A 40 -17.99 0.16 10.90
CA ARG A 40 -18.85 0.89 11.82
C ARG A 40 -18.19 0.98 13.19
N LYS A 41 -18.37 2.13 13.85
CA LYS A 41 -17.95 2.33 15.24
C LYS A 41 -18.74 1.38 16.17
N ASP A 42 -18.12 1.00 17.28
CA ASP A 42 -18.72 0.23 18.38
C ASP A 42 -19.18 -1.21 18.00
N ASP A 43 -18.57 -1.80 16.96
CA ASP A 43 -18.76 -3.20 16.55
C ASP A 43 -17.47 -4.03 16.78
N PRO A 44 -17.13 -4.35 18.05
CA PRO A 44 -15.88 -5.07 18.37
C PRO A 44 -15.89 -6.51 17.86
N GLY A 45 -17.08 -7.12 17.71
CA GLY A 45 -17.23 -8.46 17.18
C GLY A 45 -16.79 -8.53 15.72
N PHE A 46 -17.30 -7.63 14.89
CA PHE A 46 -16.91 -7.57 13.49
C PHE A 46 -15.46 -7.13 13.29
N ARG A 47 -15.00 -6.13 14.07
CA ARG A 47 -13.59 -5.71 14.07
C ARG A 47 -12.65 -6.89 14.33
N LYS A 48 -12.92 -7.71 15.34
CA LYS A 48 -12.10 -8.89 15.65
C LYS A 48 -11.99 -9.86 14.48
N VAL A 49 -13.07 -10.06 13.71
CA VAL A 49 -13.06 -10.94 12.53
C VAL A 49 -12.17 -10.35 11.43
N VAL A 50 -12.29 -9.05 11.17
CA VAL A 50 -11.49 -8.34 10.16
C VAL A 50 -10.01 -8.34 10.55
N ASP A 51 -9.70 -7.98 11.79
CA ASP A 51 -8.32 -7.93 12.31
C ASP A 51 -7.68 -9.32 12.25
N ALA A 52 -8.40 -10.38 12.62
CA ALA A 52 -7.89 -11.75 12.54
C ALA A 52 -7.61 -12.19 11.09
N ALA A 53 -8.48 -11.82 10.15
CA ALA A 53 -8.29 -12.14 8.74
C ALA A 53 -7.08 -11.40 8.14
N LEU A 54 -6.95 -10.10 8.42
CA LEU A 54 -5.82 -9.28 7.99
C LEU A 54 -4.50 -9.77 8.61
N ALA A 55 -4.47 -10.02 9.92
CA ALA A 55 -3.29 -10.52 10.60
C ALA A 55 -2.83 -11.87 10.02
N LYS A 56 -3.77 -12.77 9.72
CA LYS A 56 -3.46 -14.04 9.04
C LYS A 56 -2.86 -13.82 7.64
N ALA A 57 -3.46 -12.96 6.82
CA ALA A 57 -2.96 -12.68 5.48
C ALA A 57 -1.56 -12.03 5.50
N MET A 58 -1.34 -11.11 6.44
CA MET A 58 -0.06 -10.42 6.64
C MET A 58 1.05 -11.38 7.07
N THR A 59 0.79 -12.19 8.08
CA THR A 59 1.81 -13.07 8.70
C THR A 59 2.06 -14.36 7.93
N SER A 60 1.15 -14.78 7.03
CA SER A 60 1.31 -15.99 6.21
C SER A 60 2.18 -15.79 4.96
N GLY A 61 2.54 -14.55 4.63
CA GLY A 61 3.18 -14.19 3.35
C GLY A 61 2.18 -13.96 2.19
N GLU A 62 0.88 -14.18 2.41
CA GLU A 62 -0.15 -13.92 1.40
C GLU A 62 -0.24 -12.44 1.04
N ALA A 63 -0.17 -11.54 2.03
CA ALA A 63 -0.17 -10.09 1.80
C ALA A 63 1.02 -9.64 0.95
N GLU A 64 2.21 -10.21 1.17
CA GLU A 64 3.39 -9.93 0.35
C GLU A 64 3.20 -10.43 -1.09
N ALA A 65 2.60 -11.61 -1.27
CA ALA A 65 2.26 -12.12 -2.60
C ALA A 65 1.24 -11.22 -3.33
N ILE A 66 0.23 -10.72 -2.61
CA ILE A 66 -0.73 -9.75 -3.12
C ILE A 66 -0.02 -8.44 -3.50
N TYR A 67 0.84 -7.92 -2.63
CA TYR A 67 1.60 -6.70 -2.90
C TYR A 67 2.46 -6.85 -4.16
N ARG A 68 3.22 -7.95 -4.27
CA ARG A 68 4.06 -8.25 -5.42
C ARG A 68 3.25 -8.22 -6.72
N LYS A 69 2.09 -8.89 -6.73
CA LYS A 69 1.19 -8.96 -7.88
C LYS A 69 0.74 -7.57 -8.36
N TRP A 70 0.42 -6.67 -7.45
CA TRP A 70 -0.20 -5.38 -7.81
C TRP A 70 0.78 -4.22 -7.99
N PHE A 71 1.92 -4.25 -7.31
CA PHE A 71 2.82 -3.09 -7.24
C PHE A 71 4.17 -3.31 -7.91
N THR A 72 4.58 -4.57 -8.14
CA THR A 72 5.91 -4.90 -8.68
C THR A 72 5.88 -5.81 -9.90
N GLN A 73 4.68 -6.16 -10.37
CA GLN A 73 4.46 -7.01 -11.55
C GLN A 73 3.51 -6.29 -12.53
N PRO A 74 3.51 -6.70 -13.82
CA PRO A 74 2.53 -6.18 -14.79
C PRO A 74 1.09 -6.44 -14.36
N ILE A 75 0.27 -5.38 -14.32
CA ILE A 75 -1.15 -5.46 -13.95
C ILE A 75 -2.09 -5.15 -15.14
N PRO A 76 -3.28 -5.78 -15.20
CA PRO A 76 -4.27 -5.47 -16.22
C PRO A 76 -4.83 -4.04 -16.08
N PRO A 77 -5.43 -3.47 -17.15
CA PRO A 77 -5.59 -4.06 -18.48
C PRO A 77 -4.42 -3.80 -19.44
N LYS A 78 -3.52 -2.87 -19.10
CA LYS A 78 -2.44 -2.40 -20.01
C LYS A 78 -1.08 -3.06 -19.76
N GLY A 79 -0.97 -3.96 -18.79
CA GLY A 79 0.29 -4.60 -18.43
C GLY A 79 1.32 -3.63 -17.84
N LEU A 80 0.87 -2.53 -17.24
CA LEU A 80 1.77 -1.57 -16.60
C LEU A 80 2.36 -2.18 -15.33
N ASN A 81 3.60 -1.84 -15.00
CA ASN A 81 4.21 -2.17 -13.72
C ASN A 81 4.48 -0.87 -12.97
N LEU A 82 4.01 -0.79 -11.73
CA LEU A 82 4.19 0.42 -10.91
C LEU A 82 5.62 0.55 -10.42
N ASN A 83 6.37 -0.55 -10.33
CA ASN A 83 7.72 -0.60 -9.75
C ASN A 83 7.76 0.07 -8.36
N PHE A 84 6.71 -0.14 -7.56
CA PHE A 84 6.60 0.41 -6.21
C PHE A 84 7.02 -0.65 -5.19
N PRO A 85 8.21 -0.51 -4.57
CA PRO A 85 8.74 -1.53 -3.66
C PRO A 85 8.07 -1.47 -2.29
N LEU A 86 7.96 -2.64 -1.65
CA LEU A 86 7.39 -2.76 -0.31
C LEU A 86 8.27 -2.03 0.71
N SER A 87 7.71 -1.03 1.37
CA SER A 87 8.43 -0.20 2.35
C SER A 87 8.81 -0.99 3.62
N ASP A 88 9.86 -0.55 4.30
CA ASP A 88 10.29 -1.14 5.58
C ASP A 88 9.19 -1.09 6.65
N ALA A 89 8.37 -0.02 6.63
CA ALA A 89 7.23 0.11 7.54
C ALA A 89 6.18 -0.98 7.28
N MET A 90 5.86 -1.26 6.01
CA MET A 90 4.95 -2.33 5.64
C MET A 90 5.51 -3.72 5.93
N GLN A 91 6.82 -3.94 5.70
CA GLN A 91 7.48 -5.19 6.07
C GLN A 91 7.37 -5.48 7.58
N LYS A 92 7.61 -4.46 8.42
CA LYS A 92 7.43 -4.55 9.87
C LYS A 92 5.97 -4.82 10.24
N LEU A 93 5.02 -4.15 9.59
CA LEU A 93 3.60 -4.38 9.82
C LEU A 93 3.17 -5.82 9.47
N TYR A 94 3.72 -6.40 8.40
CA TYR A 94 3.42 -7.79 8.04
C TYR A 94 3.91 -8.81 9.07
N GLN A 95 5.02 -8.52 9.75
CA GLN A 95 5.56 -9.35 10.83
C GLN A 95 4.80 -9.16 12.14
N ALA A 96 4.37 -7.93 12.45
CA ALA A 96 3.66 -7.58 13.67
C ALA A 96 2.45 -6.67 13.36
N PRO A 97 1.32 -7.25 12.90
CA PRO A 97 0.11 -6.50 12.56
C PRO A 97 -0.41 -5.67 13.73
N ASN A 98 -0.80 -4.43 13.45
CA ASN A 98 -1.42 -3.52 14.40
C ASN A 98 -2.32 -2.52 13.66
N ASP A 99 -3.05 -1.72 14.42
CA ASP A 99 -4.00 -0.71 13.94
C ASP A 99 -3.68 0.70 14.47
N LYS A 100 -2.43 0.93 14.86
CA LYS A 100 -1.98 2.23 15.36
C LYS A 100 -1.79 3.20 14.19
N ALA A 101 -2.14 4.46 14.42
CA ALA A 101 -1.79 5.53 13.51
C ALA A 101 -0.25 5.73 13.51
N PHE A 102 0.27 6.30 12.42
CA PHE A 102 1.63 6.82 12.42
C PHE A 102 1.73 8.00 13.40
N GLU A 103 2.81 8.02 14.19
CA GLU A 103 3.18 9.10 15.10
C GLU A 103 4.22 10.02 14.46
#